data_AF-A0A9K3DFK3-F1
#
_entry.id   AF-A0A9K3DFK3-F1
#
_cell.length_a   1.000
_cell.length_b   1.000
_cell.length_c   1.000
_cell.angle_alpha   90.00
_cell.angle_beta   90.00
_cell.angle_gamma   90.00
#
_symmetry.space_group_name_H-M   'P 1'
#
loop_
_entity.id
_entity.type
_entity.pdbx_description
1 polymer ?
#
loop_
_entity_poly.entity_id
_entity_poly.type
_entity_poly.pdbx_seq_one_letter_code
_entity_poly.pdbx_strand_id
1 'polypeptide(L)' 'MFSRLKNEYFSQLCGYCLEKNKRILVFQYATMGCLHEILHGRNGGVVLNWA' A
#
# COMPACT_ATOMS: atom_id res chain seq x y z
N MET A 1 3.72 -14.12 6.46
CA MET A 1 4.83 -14.40 5.52
C MET A 1 4.85 -13.34 4.41
N PHE A 2 5.14 -12.08 4.75
CA PHE A 2 5.20 -10.95 3.78
C PHE A 2 6.60 -10.76 3.18
N SER A 3 7.64 -11.24 3.87
CA SER A 3 9.05 -11.08 3.48
C SER A 3 9.44 -11.80 2.17
N ARG A 4 8.60 -12.72 1.68
CA ARG A 4 8.83 -13.48 0.45
C ARG A 4 7.92 -13.06 -0.70
N LEU A 5 6.99 -12.13 -0.47
CA LEU A 5 6.10 -11.63 -1.51
C LEU A 5 6.89 -10.68 -2.42
N LYS A 6 7.22 -11.16 -3.62
CA LYS A 6 7.84 -10.38 -4.70
C LYS A 6 6.95 -10.48 -5.92
N ASN A 7 6.21 -9.43 -6.21
CA ASN A 7 5.29 -9.33 -7.34
C ASN A 7 5.10 -7.84 -7.68
N GLU A 8 4.98 -7.50 -8.96
CA GLU A 8 4.88 -6.12 -9.43
C GLU A 8 3.59 -5.40 -8.99
N TYR A 9 2.52 -6.13 -8.68
CA TYR A 9 1.24 -5.59 -8.24
C TYR A 9 1.15 -5.40 -6.72
N PHE A 10 2.21 -5.73 -5.98
CA PHE A 10 2.26 -5.56 -4.53
C PHE A 10 3.45 -4.70 -4.11
N SER A 11 3.22 -3.79 -3.15
CA SER A 11 4.31 -3.04 -2.53
C SER A 11 5.26 -3.98 -1.80
N GLN A 12 6.52 -4.00 -2.24
CA GLN A 12 7.53 -4.87 -1.66
C GLN A 12 7.92 -4.41 -0.25
N LEU A 13 8.07 -5.36 0.68
CA LEU A 13 8.70 -5.11 1.98
C LEU A 13 10.21 -4.89 1.78
N CYS A 14 10.69 -3.68 2.05
CA CYS A 14 12.10 -3.30 1.97
C CYS A 14 12.87 -3.63 3.25
N GLY A 15 12.21 -3.57 4.41
CA GLY A 15 12.83 -3.82 5.71
C GLY A 15 11.84 -3.78 6.87
N TYR A 16 12.32 -4.14 8.07
CA TYR A 16 11.50 -4.10 9.29
C TYR A 16 12.38 -3.91 10.54
N CYS A 17 11.78 -3.42 11.61
CA CYS A 17 12.38 -3.35 12.95
C CYS A 17 11.41 -4.00 13.95
N LEU A 18 11.89 -5.00 14.68
CA LEU A 18 11.13 -5.74 15.70
C LEU A 18 11.80 -5.67 17.08
N GLU A 19 12.54 -4.60 17.36
CA GLU A 19 13.25 -4.48 18.63
C GLU A 19 12.33 -4.06 19.78
N LYS A 20 12.39 -4.82 20.88
CA LYS A 20 11.61 -4.58 22.11
C LYS A 20 10.11 -4.48 21.79
N ASN A 21 9.54 -3.29 21.98
CA ASN A 21 8.14 -2.97 21.72
C ASN A 21 7.93 -2.16 20.43
N LYS A 22 8.99 -1.96 19.62
CA LYS A 22 8.88 -1.28 18.33
C LYS A 22 8.59 -2.31 17.24
N ARG A 23 7.51 -2.09 16.49
CA ARG A 23 7.12 -2.92 15.34
C ARG A 23 6.94 -2.01 14.14
N ILE A 24 7.98 -1.89 13.33
CA ILE A 24 8.01 -1.02 12.16
C ILE A 24 8.19 -1.88 10.92
N LEU A 25 7.40 -1.60 9.88
CA LEU A 25 7.53 -2.20 8.55
C LEU A 25 7.82 -1.09 7.55
N VAL A 26 8.79 -1.33 6.67
CA VAL A 26 9.19 -0.39 5.61
C VAL A 26 8.86 -1.03 4.28
N PHE A 27 7.97 -0.39 3.53
CA PHE A 27 7.54 -0.82 2.19
C PHE A 27 8.04 0.17 1.14
N GLN A 28 8.10 -0.30 -0.12
CA GLN A 28 8.30 0.58 -1.26
C GLN A 28 7.20 1.65 -1.32
N TYR A 29 7.60 2.90 -1.56
CA TYR A 29 6.68 4.03 -1.61
C TYR A 29 5.83 3.98 -2.89
N ALA A 30 4.51 4.01 -2.73
CA ALA A 30 3.56 4.14 -3.83
C ALA A 30 3.37 5.62 -4.17
N THR A 31 4.03 6.09 -5.23
CA THR A 31 4.06 7.52 -5.62
C THR A 31 2.70 8.08 -6.03
N MET A 32 1.77 7.23 -6.45
CA MET A 32 0.43 7.62 -6.91
C MET A 32 -0.63 7.65 -5.80
N GLY A 33 -0.26 7.41 -4.54
CA GLY A 33 -1.20 7.30 -3.44
C GLY A 33 -1.92 5.94 -3.39
N CYS A 34 -2.95 5.84 -2.56
CA CYS A 34 -3.73 4.62 -2.45
C CYS A 34 -4.77 4.51 -3.59
N LEU A 35 -5.22 3.28 -3.88
CA LEU A 35 -6.21 3.04 -4.93
C LEU A 35 -7.50 3.86 -4.71
N HIS A 36 -7.91 4.06 -3.46
CA HIS A 36 -9.08 4.88 -3.15
C HIS A 36 -8.89 6.34 -3.60
N GLU A 37 -7.72 6.93 -3.35
CA GLU A 37 -7.40 8.29 -3.79
C GLU A 37 -7.33 8.40 -5.31
N ILE A 38 -6.78 7.37 -5.97
CA ILE A 38 -6.70 7.31 -7.43
C ILE A 38 -8.10 7.21 -8.05
N LEU A 39 -8.98 6.37 -7.48
CA LEU A 39 -10.32 6.14 -8.01
C LEU A 39 -11.30 7.28 -7.67
N HIS A 40 -11.17 7.90 -6.50
CA HIS A 40 -12.18 8.84 -6.01
C HIS A 40 -11.71 10.30 -5.91
N GLY A 41 -10.40 10.55 -5.78
CA GLY A 41 -9.77 11.88 -5.88
C GLY A 41 -10.41 13.01 -5.05
N ARG A 42 -9.91 14.25 -5.25
CA ARG A 42 -10.47 15.46 -4.61
C ARG A 42 -11.77 15.97 -5.26
N ASN A 43 -12.12 15.44 -6.43
CA ASN A 43 -13.22 15.92 -7.26
C ASN A 43 -14.27 14.84 -7.57
N GLY A 44 -14.57 13.96 -6.59
CA GLY A 44 -15.76 13.10 -6.64
C GLY A 44 -15.97 12.38 -7.97
N GLY A 45 -14.93 11.73 -8.48
CA GLY A 45 -15.03 10.90 -9.68
C GLY A 45 -16.07 9.79 -9.50
N VAL A 46 -16.69 9.37 -10.60
CA VAL A 46 -17.80 8.40 -10.65
C VAL A 46 -17.56 7.26 -9.65
N VAL A 47 -18.47 7.14 -8.69
CA VAL A 47 -18.49 6.01 -7.75
C VAL A 47 -18.81 4.76 -8.58
N LEU A 48 -17.78 3.99 -8.90
CA LEU A 48 -17.95 2.65 -9.45
C LEU A 48 -18.66 1.82 -8.37
N ASN A 49 -19.94 1.53 -8.60
CA ASN A 49 -20.69 0.59 -7.78
C ASN A 49 -20.49 -0.82 -8.36
N TRP A 50 -20.58 -1.83 -7.50
CA TRP A 50 -20.42 -3.23 -7.87
C TRP A 50 -21.76 -3.85 -8.34
N ALA A 51 -22.61 -3.04 -8.98
CA ALA A 51 -23.90 -3.51 -9.49
C ALA A 51 -23.73 -4.50 -10.64
#